data_AF-A0A2Z7B983-F1
#
_entry.id   AF-A0A2Z7B983-F1
#
_cell.length_a   1.000
_cell.length_b   1.000
_cell.length_c   1.000
_cell.angle_alpha   90.00
_cell.angle_beta   90.00
_cell.angle_gamma   90.00
#
_symmetry.space_group_name_H-M   'P 1'
#
loop_
_entity.id
_entity.type
_entity.pdbx_description
1 polymer ?
#
loop_
_entity_poly.entity_id
_entity_poly.type
_entity_poly.pdbx_seq_one_letter_code
_entity_poly.pdbx_strand_id
1 'polypeptide(L)'
;MFSKIKTCATAKDIWEKLVQICEGSDKTKENKLTVAQQKYESIKMKDGETMIEFDERFSAIVIELNSLGKEYSNRELALKVMRALPKEWDVKTMAMRESKDLNKLELHDLFANLKAYEFELETRSEVPSTSQPTIALAATTIEQCSPSTSKTADQLSDDVMSLFVKKFGKFMRRSFNPSSP
;
A
#
# COMPACT_ATOMS: atom_id res chain seq x y z
N MET A 1 -44.79 23.44 2.46
CA MET A 1 -44.58 23.02 3.86
C MET A 1 -45.87 23.15 4.68
N PHE A 2 -46.48 24.35 4.76
CA PHE A 2 -47.74 24.60 5.50
C PHE A 2 -48.93 23.70 5.11
N SER A 3 -49.09 23.39 3.82
CA SER A 3 -50.13 22.49 3.32
C SER A 3 -50.06 21.05 3.87
N LYS A 4 -48.88 20.60 4.32
CA LYS A 4 -48.66 19.25 4.89
C LYS A 4 -48.91 19.19 6.40
N ILE A 5 -48.86 20.31 7.11
CA ILE A 5 -49.03 20.41 8.57
C ILE A 5 -50.42 20.94 8.98
N LYS A 6 -51.21 21.49 8.04
CA LYS A 6 -52.58 21.97 8.32
C LYS A 6 -53.55 20.92 8.85
N THR A 7 -53.24 19.64 8.68
CA THR A 7 -54.08 18.50 9.10
C THR A 7 -53.71 17.97 10.49
N CYS A 8 -52.63 18.48 11.08
CA CYS A 8 -52.14 18.05 12.39
C CYS A 8 -52.89 18.80 13.48
N ALA A 9 -53.40 18.09 14.49
CA ALA A 9 -54.25 18.66 15.53
C ALA A 9 -53.45 19.18 16.74
N THR A 10 -52.22 18.70 16.94
CA THR A 10 -51.41 19.02 18.11
C THR A 10 -50.07 19.65 17.70
N ALA A 11 -49.54 20.53 18.54
CA ALA A 11 -48.22 21.14 18.32
C ALA A 11 -47.10 20.10 18.18
N LYS A 12 -47.22 18.97 18.89
CA LYS A 12 -46.33 17.82 18.76
C LYS A 12 -46.32 17.25 17.34
N ASP A 13 -47.49 16.96 16.77
CA ASP A 13 -47.62 16.41 15.42
C ASP A 13 -47.10 17.36 14.33
N ILE A 14 -47.33 18.66 14.52
CA ILE A 14 -46.80 19.71 13.63
C ILE A 14 -45.28 19.71 13.68
N TRP A 15 -44.69 19.65 14.88
CA TRP A 15 -43.24 19.59 15.07
C TRP A 15 -42.63 18.33 14.47
N GLU A 16 -43.20 17.14 14.75
CA GLU A 16 -42.76 15.86 14.17
C GLU A 16 -42.80 15.89 12.64
N LYS A 17 -43.89 16.39 12.03
CA LYS A 17 -43.97 16.55 10.58
C LYS A 17 -42.97 17.57 10.03
N LEU A 18 -42.70 18.65 10.76
CA LEU A 18 -41.73 19.65 10.32
C LEU A 18 -40.33 19.06 10.31
N VAL A 19 -39.96 18.35 11.38
CA VAL A 19 -38.70 17.59 11.50
C VAL A 19 -38.58 16.59 10.35
N GLN A 20 -39.63 15.82 10.07
CA GLN A 20 -39.67 14.86 8.97
C GLN A 20 -39.50 15.50 7.57
N ILE A 21 -39.99 16.73 7.37
CA ILE A 21 -39.86 17.44 6.09
C ILE A 21 -38.49 18.12 5.97
N CYS A 22 -37.94 18.66 7.06
CA CYS A 22 -36.68 19.41 7.08
C CYS A 22 -35.44 18.51 7.13
N GLU A 23 -35.42 17.51 8.01
CA GLU A 23 -34.30 16.55 8.13
C GLU A 23 -34.43 15.38 7.15
N GLY A 24 -35.62 15.20 6.58
CA GLY A 24 -36.03 13.99 5.87
C GLY A 24 -36.64 12.98 6.82
N SER A 25 -37.49 12.11 6.28
CA SER A 25 -38.04 10.98 7.06
C SER A 25 -36.93 10.04 7.52
N ASP A 26 -37.17 9.24 8.55
CA ASP A 26 -36.21 8.20 8.98
C ASP A 26 -35.80 7.30 7.80
N LYS A 27 -36.74 6.99 6.90
CA LYS A 27 -36.47 6.29 5.62
C LYS A 27 -35.46 7.00 4.73
N THR A 28 -35.46 8.34 4.72
CA THR A 28 -34.50 9.14 3.95
C THR A 28 -33.11 9.10 4.57
N LYS A 29 -33.02 9.14 5.91
CA LYS A 29 -31.75 8.97 6.64
C LYS A 29 -31.18 7.57 6.45
N GLU A 30 -32.01 6.54 6.55
CA GLU A 30 -31.67 5.14 6.31
C GLU A 30 -31.19 4.90 4.87
N ASN A 31 -31.89 5.46 3.87
CA ASN A 31 -31.45 5.38 2.48
C ASN A 31 -30.10 6.08 2.26
N LYS A 32 -29.88 7.27 2.85
CA LYS A 32 -28.58 7.96 2.76
C LYS A 32 -27.45 7.13 3.38
N LEU A 33 -27.70 6.53 4.55
CA LEU A 33 -26.74 5.63 5.20
C LEU A 33 -26.42 4.42 4.31
N THR A 34 -27.45 3.80 3.74
CA THR A 34 -27.30 2.64 2.83
C THR A 34 -26.45 3.02 1.62
N VAL A 35 -26.72 4.17 1.00
CA VAL A 35 -25.95 4.66 -0.15
C VAL A 35 -24.49 4.96 0.24
N ALA A 36 -24.27 5.64 1.37
CA ALA A 36 -22.91 5.93 1.86
C ALA A 36 -22.12 4.65 2.15
N GLN A 37 -22.78 3.64 2.73
CA GLN A 37 -22.17 2.34 2.98
C GLN A 37 -21.83 1.60 1.68
N GLN A 38 -22.71 1.64 0.68
CA GLN A 38 -22.42 1.08 -0.64
C GLN A 38 -21.23 1.77 -1.31
N LYS A 39 -21.11 3.11 -1.22
CA LYS A 39 -19.94 3.84 -1.70
C LYS A 39 -18.67 3.38 -1.00
N TYR A 40 -18.72 3.25 0.32
CA TYR A 40 -17.60 2.74 1.12
C TYR A 40 -17.21 1.33 0.69
N GLU A 41 -18.15 0.40 0.59
CA GLU A 41 -17.90 -0.98 0.17
C GLU A 41 -17.36 -1.08 -1.26
N SER A 42 -17.82 -0.22 -2.15
CA SER A 42 -17.41 -0.20 -3.56
C SER A 42 -16.15 0.63 -3.83
N ILE A 43 -15.61 1.32 -2.81
CA ILE A 43 -14.45 2.19 -3.02
C ILE A 43 -13.24 1.38 -3.47
N LYS A 44 -12.63 1.85 -4.56
CA LYS A 44 -11.37 1.39 -5.12
C LYS A 44 -10.61 2.59 -5.65
N MET A 45 -9.28 2.50 -5.61
CA MET A 45 -8.41 3.44 -6.31
C MET A 45 -8.64 3.27 -7.81
N LYS A 46 -8.80 4.38 -8.53
CA LYS A 46 -8.98 4.37 -9.99
C LYS A 46 -7.63 4.32 -10.70
N ASP A 47 -7.65 3.91 -11.97
CA ASP A 47 -6.45 3.96 -12.81
C ASP A 47 -6.02 5.41 -13.03
N GLY A 48 -4.74 5.71 -12.76
CA GLY A 48 -4.19 7.07 -12.88
C GLY A 48 -4.58 8.04 -11.76
N GLU A 49 -5.33 7.59 -10.75
CA GLU A 49 -5.59 8.37 -9.54
C GLU A 49 -4.36 8.36 -8.64
N THR A 50 -4.00 9.53 -8.10
CA THR A 50 -2.89 9.64 -7.13
C THR A 50 -3.33 9.18 -5.74
N MET A 51 -2.37 8.80 -4.88
CA MET A 51 -2.69 8.45 -3.49
C MET A 51 -3.38 9.59 -2.73
N ILE A 52 -3.07 10.85 -3.06
CA ILE A 52 -3.68 12.04 -2.43
C ILE A 52 -5.17 12.14 -2.79
N GLU A 53 -5.51 12.03 -4.07
CA GLU A 53 -6.90 12.08 -4.54
C GLU A 53 -7.73 10.92 -3.96
N PHE A 54 -7.11 9.73 -3.87
CA PHE A 54 -7.75 8.57 -3.25
C PHE A 54 -8.00 8.77 -1.74
N ASP A 55 -7.03 9.33 -1.01
CA ASP A 55 -7.15 9.70 0.41
C ASP A 55 -8.32 10.67 0.64
N GLU A 56 -8.39 11.76 -0.14
CA GLU A 56 -9.46 12.75 -0.02
C GLU A 56 -10.84 12.14 -0.23
N ARG A 57 -11.00 11.30 -1.27
CA ARG A 57 -12.26 10.58 -1.53
C ARG A 57 -12.62 9.61 -0.42
N PHE A 58 -11.64 8.85 0.08
CA PHE A 58 -11.88 7.88 1.15
C PHE A 58 -12.29 8.61 2.43
N SER A 59 -11.56 9.66 2.80
CA SER A 59 -11.84 10.51 3.95
C SER A 59 -13.21 11.17 3.85
N ALA A 60 -13.62 11.67 2.68
CA ALA A 60 -14.96 12.23 2.47
C ALA A 60 -16.07 11.21 2.74
N ILE A 61 -15.90 9.95 2.31
CA ILE A 61 -16.87 8.87 2.55
C ILE A 61 -16.94 8.51 4.04
N VAL A 62 -15.79 8.46 4.74
CA VAL A 62 -15.74 8.19 6.19
C VAL A 62 -16.42 9.32 6.97
N ILE A 63 -16.19 10.58 6.60
CA ILE A 63 -16.86 11.73 7.21
C ILE A 63 -18.38 11.68 6.96
N GLU A 64 -18.81 11.35 5.74
CA GLU A 64 -20.23 11.14 5.40
C GLU A 64 -20.84 10.07 6.32
N LEU A 65 -20.21 8.91 6.45
CA LEU A 65 -20.67 7.80 7.31
C LEU A 65 -20.73 8.18 8.80
N ASN A 66 -19.70 8.85 9.31
CA ASN A 66 -19.68 9.33 10.69
C ASN A 66 -20.82 10.32 10.96
N SER A 67 -21.10 11.22 10.02
CA SER A 67 -22.23 12.17 10.13
C SER A 67 -23.61 11.49 10.14
N LEU A 68 -23.69 10.28 9.56
CA LEU A 68 -24.88 9.42 9.55
C LEU A 68 -24.95 8.49 10.77
N GLY A 69 -23.99 8.59 11.70
CA GLY A 69 -23.92 7.80 12.94
C GLY A 69 -23.28 6.42 12.79
N LYS A 70 -22.57 6.17 11.67
CA LYS A 70 -21.86 4.92 11.43
C LYS A 70 -20.36 5.14 11.48
N GLU A 71 -19.75 4.77 12.60
CA GLU A 71 -18.30 4.82 12.78
C GLU A 71 -17.64 3.47 12.48
N TYR A 72 -16.43 3.53 11.95
CA TYR A 72 -15.58 2.36 11.71
C TYR A 72 -14.33 2.44 12.59
N SER A 73 -13.88 1.30 13.07
CA SER A 73 -12.61 1.22 13.78
C SER A 73 -11.43 1.47 12.85
N ASN A 74 -10.32 1.96 13.41
CA ASN A 74 -9.06 2.17 12.69
C ASN A 74 -8.62 0.92 11.90
N ARG A 75 -8.80 -0.27 12.50
CA ARG A 75 -8.50 -1.55 11.84
C ARG A 75 -9.36 -1.77 10.60
N GLU A 76 -10.67 -1.52 10.69
CA GLU A 76 -11.59 -1.69 9.55
C GLU A 76 -11.26 -0.73 8.42
N LEU A 77 -11.01 0.54 8.74
CA LEU A 77 -10.59 1.54 7.78
C LEU A 77 -9.27 1.15 7.11
N ALA A 78 -8.27 0.73 7.88
CA ALA A 78 -6.98 0.32 7.33
C ALA A 78 -7.08 -0.90 6.41
N LEU A 79 -7.82 -1.93 6.83
CA LEU A 79 -8.08 -3.10 5.99
C LEU A 79 -8.86 -2.73 4.73
N LYS A 80 -9.77 -1.77 4.82
CA LYS A 80 -10.55 -1.32 3.68
C LYS A 80 -9.68 -0.62 2.64
N VAL A 81 -8.83 0.30 3.07
CA VAL A 81 -7.84 0.97 2.21
C VAL A 81 -6.94 -0.06 1.54
N MET A 82 -6.35 -0.99 2.31
CA MET A 82 -5.47 -2.02 1.74
C MET A 82 -6.14 -2.88 0.67
N ARG A 83 -7.44 -3.20 0.80
CA ARG A 83 -8.21 -3.96 -0.21
C ARG A 83 -8.69 -3.12 -1.40
N ALA A 84 -8.74 -1.80 -1.24
CA ALA A 84 -9.18 -0.86 -2.26
C ALA A 84 -8.03 -0.43 -3.18
N LEU A 85 -6.78 -0.68 -2.77
CA LEU A 85 -5.60 -0.41 -3.58
C LEU A 85 -5.45 -1.42 -4.73
N PRO A 86 -4.79 -1.00 -5.84
CA PRO A 86 -4.44 -1.88 -6.96
C PRO A 86 -3.41 -2.96 -6.57
N LYS A 87 -3.28 -4.01 -7.39
CA LYS A 87 -2.43 -5.17 -7.11
C LYS A 87 -0.94 -4.83 -6.99
N GLU A 88 -0.50 -3.73 -7.61
CA GLU A 88 0.86 -3.21 -7.52
C GLU A 88 1.26 -2.88 -6.07
N TRP A 89 0.27 -2.67 -5.19
CA TRP A 89 0.46 -2.37 -3.78
C TRP A 89 0.42 -3.61 -2.88
N ASP A 90 0.20 -4.81 -3.42
CA ASP A 90 0.04 -6.04 -2.64
C ASP A 90 1.25 -6.32 -1.73
N VAL A 91 2.47 -6.13 -2.24
CA VAL A 91 3.70 -6.35 -1.46
C VAL A 91 3.75 -5.40 -0.25
N LYS A 92 3.44 -4.11 -0.45
CA LYS A 92 3.44 -3.10 0.61
C LYS A 92 2.33 -3.36 1.63
N THR A 93 1.11 -3.65 1.16
CA THR A 93 -0.03 -3.91 2.03
C THR A 93 0.13 -5.19 2.86
N MET A 94 0.75 -6.23 2.30
CA MET A 94 1.11 -7.46 3.03
C MET A 94 2.17 -7.20 4.09
N ALA A 95 3.25 -6.48 3.75
CA ALA A 95 4.26 -6.11 4.73
C ALA A 95 3.69 -5.26 5.88
N MET A 96 2.76 -4.34 5.59
CA MET A 96 2.08 -3.54 6.61
C MET A 96 1.17 -4.37 7.51
N ARG A 97 0.51 -5.40 6.96
CA ARG A 97 -0.32 -6.34 7.73
C ARG A 97 0.52 -7.17 8.71
N GLU A 98 1.74 -7.53 8.33
CA GLU A 98 2.63 -8.35 9.14
C GLU A 98 3.42 -7.54 10.19
N SER A 99 3.79 -6.30 9.86
CA SER A 99 4.68 -5.49 10.69
C SER A 99 4.00 -4.54 11.67
N LYS A 100 2.73 -4.16 11.43
CA LYS A 100 2.05 -3.12 12.22
C LYS A 100 0.81 -3.63 12.94
N ASP A 101 0.65 -3.19 14.19
CA ASP A 101 -0.60 -3.34 14.93
C ASP A 101 -1.72 -2.51 14.27
N LEU A 102 -2.52 -3.14 13.42
CA LEU A 102 -3.63 -2.48 12.70
C LEU A 102 -4.67 -1.83 13.63
N ASN A 103 -4.71 -2.20 14.91
CA ASN A 103 -5.61 -1.62 15.91
C ASN A 103 -5.15 -0.23 16.37
N LYS A 104 -3.85 0.05 16.32
CA LYS A 104 -3.26 1.33 16.75
C LYS A 104 -2.91 2.24 15.57
N LEU A 105 -2.98 1.71 14.34
CA LEU A 105 -2.64 2.45 13.14
C LEU A 105 -3.76 3.43 12.79
N GLU A 106 -3.49 4.73 12.92
CA GLU A 106 -4.43 5.76 12.49
C GLU A 106 -4.48 5.85 10.96
N LEU A 107 -5.63 6.31 10.44
CA LEU A 107 -5.85 6.45 9.00
C LEU A 107 -4.84 7.42 8.37
N HIS A 108 -4.52 8.51 9.07
CA HIS A 108 -3.51 9.47 8.62
C HIS A 108 -2.12 8.82 8.44
N ASP A 109 -1.67 8.02 9.41
CA ASP A 109 -0.37 7.35 9.37
C ASP A 109 -0.28 6.28 8.28
N LEU A 110 -1.41 5.61 8.01
CA LEU A 110 -1.55 4.69 6.89
C LEU A 110 -1.33 5.42 5.56
N PHE A 111 -2.08 6.50 5.31
CA PHE A 111 -1.95 7.27 4.08
C PHE A 111 -0.59 7.94 3.95
N ALA A 112 0.01 8.41 5.05
CA ALA A 112 1.37 8.93 5.06
C ALA A 112 2.40 7.87 4.61
N ASN A 113 2.27 6.63 5.08
CA ASN A 113 3.13 5.52 4.64
C ASN A 113 2.92 5.15 3.16
N LEU A 114 1.67 5.20 2.69
CA LEU A 114 1.35 4.89 1.30
C LEU A 114 1.88 5.96 0.35
N LYS A 115 1.72 7.25 0.70
CA LYS A 115 2.29 8.39 -0.06
C LYS A 115 3.82 8.34 -0.11
N ALA A 116 4.48 8.00 1.00
CA ALA A 116 5.94 7.83 1.02
C ALA A 116 6.40 6.72 0.05
N TYR A 117 5.64 5.62 -0.03
CA TYR A 117 5.94 4.54 -0.97
C TYR A 117 5.66 4.92 -2.43
N GLU A 118 4.61 5.71 -2.71
CA GLU A 118 4.34 6.26 -4.04
C GLU A 118 5.54 7.08 -4.55
N PHE A 119 6.10 7.95 -3.69
CA PHE A 119 7.28 8.75 -4.00
C PHE A 119 8.53 7.89 -4.27
N GLU A 120 8.75 6.84 -3.49
CA GLU A 120 9.84 5.88 -3.73
C GLU A 120 9.69 5.11 -5.05
N LEU A 121 8.45 4.80 -5.47
CA LEU A 121 8.18 4.17 -6.77
C LEU A 121 8.47 5.12 -7.93
N GLU A 122 8.03 6.38 -7.84
CA GLU A 122 8.24 7.39 -8.88
C GLU A 122 9.73 7.66 -9.12
N THR A 123 10.49 7.84 -8.04
CA THR A 123 11.95 8.06 -8.11
C THR A 123 12.73 6.86 -8.68
N ARG A 124 12.16 5.65 -8.63
CA ARG A 124 12.74 4.45 -9.27
C ARG A 124 12.39 4.33 -10.74
N SER A 125 11.26 4.90 -11.16
CA SER A 125 10.81 4.99 -12.55
C SER A 125 11.60 6.04 -13.33
N GLU A 126 11.97 7.15 -12.69
CA GLU A 126 12.78 8.23 -13.30
C GLU A 126 14.27 7.91 -13.49
N VAL A 127 14.77 6.75 -13.07
CA VAL A 127 16.13 6.34 -13.42
C VAL A 127 16.10 5.75 -14.83
N PRO A 128 16.55 6.47 -15.88
CA PRO A 128 16.79 5.82 -17.15
C PRO A 128 17.77 4.70 -16.86
N SER A 129 17.46 3.52 -17.39
CA SER A 129 18.34 2.36 -17.42
C SER A 129 19.71 2.79 -17.92
N THR A 130 20.60 3.23 -17.02
CA THR A 130 22.02 3.20 -17.28
C THR A 130 22.35 1.73 -17.19
N SER A 131 22.50 1.15 -18.38
CA SER A 131 22.98 -0.21 -18.60
C SER A 131 24.20 -0.46 -17.72
N GLN A 132 23.97 -1.03 -16.53
CA GLN A 132 24.96 -1.90 -15.93
C GLN A 132 25.01 -3.12 -16.87
N PRO A 133 26.16 -3.46 -17.48
CA PRO A 133 26.25 -4.70 -18.22
C PRO A 133 26.00 -5.83 -17.23
N THR A 134 24.82 -6.43 -17.30
CA THR A 134 24.52 -7.72 -16.69
C THR A 134 25.52 -8.72 -17.26
N ILE A 135 26.56 -9.06 -16.50
CA ILE A 135 27.37 -10.23 -16.81
C ILE A 135 26.47 -11.42 -16.50
N ALA A 136 25.81 -11.94 -17.53
CA ALA A 136 25.02 -13.15 -17.46
C ALA A 136 25.92 -14.32 -17.04
N LEU A 137 25.55 -14.99 -15.95
CA LEU A 137 26.12 -16.28 -15.60
C LEU A 137 25.52 -17.32 -16.57
N ALA A 138 26.23 -17.63 -17.65
CA ALA A 138 25.84 -18.71 -18.55
C ALA A 138 26.01 -20.05 -17.82
N ALA A 139 24.92 -20.57 -17.28
CA ALA A 139 24.84 -21.95 -16.85
C ALA A 139 24.73 -22.83 -18.10
N THR A 140 25.77 -23.59 -18.40
CA THR A 140 25.66 -24.71 -19.34
C THR A 140 24.80 -25.78 -18.68
N THR A 141 23.58 -25.92 -19.17
CA THR A 141 22.73 -27.09 -18.94
C THR A 141 23.47 -28.34 -19.42
N ILE A 142 23.78 -29.25 -18.50
CA ILE A 142 23.76 -30.68 -18.77
C ILE A 142 22.70 -31.27 -17.83
N GLU A 143 21.81 -32.05 -18.43
CA GLU A 143 20.55 -32.53 -17.87
C GLU A 143 20.67 -33.35 -16.57
N GLN A 144 19.69 -33.11 -15.69
CA GLN A 144 18.95 -34.04 -14.82
C GLN A 144 19.66 -35.28 -14.21
N CYS A 145 19.75 -35.35 -12.87
CA CYS A 145 18.86 -36.14 -11.99
C CYS A 145 19.33 -36.03 -10.50
N SER A 146 18.42 -35.77 -9.57
CA SER A 146 18.68 -35.90 -8.10
C SER A 146 18.72 -37.39 -7.69
N PRO A 147 19.07 -37.81 -6.44
CA PRO A 147 19.44 -37.06 -5.23
C PRO A 147 20.70 -37.60 -4.48
N SER A 148 21.07 -36.92 -3.38
CA SER A 148 21.82 -37.42 -2.20
C SER A 148 23.31 -37.01 -2.02
N THR A 149 23.57 -36.50 -0.81
CA THR A 149 24.78 -36.64 0.04
C THR A 149 26.08 -35.87 -0.28
N SER A 150 26.35 -34.90 0.62
CA SER A 150 27.62 -34.56 1.30
C SER A 150 28.85 -34.09 0.51
N LYS A 151 29.27 -32.85 0.87
CA LYS A 151 30.65 -32.35 1.06
C LYS A 151 31.68 -32.61 -0.06
N THR A 152 32.20 -31.53 -0.64
CA THR A 152 33.64 -31.16 -0.61
C THR A 152 33.88 -29.85 -1.35
N ALA A 153 34.71 -28.98 -0.78
CA ALA A 153 35.05 -27.64 -1.26
C ALA A 153 36.19 -27.65 -2.30
N ASP A 154 36.28 -28.68 -3.13
CA ASP A 154 37.37 -28.85 -4.09
C ASP A 154 36.79 -28.96 -5.51
N GLN A 155 36.66 -27.81 -6.17
CA GLN A 155 36.67 -27.64 -7.63
C GLN A 155 36.53 -26.15 -8.01
N LEU A 156 37.38 -25.29 -7.44
CA LEU A 156 37.74 -24.05 -8.11
C LEU A 156 38.90 -24.41 -9.05
N SER A 157 38.66 -24.34 -10.36
CA SER A 157 39.65 -24.60 -11.40
C SER A 157 40.98 -23.91 -11.07
N ASP A 158 42.08 -24.63 -11.22
CA ASP A 158 43.46 -24.16 -10.97
C ASP A 158 43.75 -22.81 -11.66
N ASP A 159 43.08 -22.56 -12.78
CA ASP A 159 43.18 -21.33 -13.56
C ASP A 159 42.55 -20.12 -12.84
N VAL A 160 41.45 -20.36 -12.13
CA VAL A 160 40.77 -19.35 -11.31
C VAL A 160 41.62 -19.04 -10.07
N MET A 161 42.15 -20.05 -9.40
CA MET A 161 43.03 -19.90 -8.24
C MET A 161 44.32 -19.15 -8.61
N SER A 162 44.91 -19.46 -9.76
CA SER A 162 46.08 -18.77 -10.30
C SER A 162 45.81 -17.29 -10.52
N LEU A 163 44.67 -16.92 -11.09
CA LEU A 163 44.26 -15.52 -11.30
C LEU A 163 44.10 -14.76 -9.97
N PHE A 164 43.52 -15.40 -8.95
CA PHE A 164 43.40 -14.81 -7.61
C PHE A 164 44.78 -14.54 -6.99
N VAL A 165 45.69 -15.51 -7.02
CA VAL A 165 47.06 -15.35 -6.48
C VAL A 165 47.84 -14.27 -7.23
N LYS A 166 47.70 -14.19 -8.57
CA LYS A 166 48.39 -13.18 -9.39
C LYS A 166 47.87 -11.76 -9.11
N LYS A 167 46.56 -11.60 -8.97
CA LYS A 167 45.92 -10.30 -8.67
C LYS A 167 46.26 -9.85 -7.23
N PHE A 168 46.24 -10.78 -6.28
CA PHE A 168 46.59 -10.51 -4.89
C PHE A 168 48.09 -10.17 -4.73
N GLY A 169 48.97 -10.89 -5.42
CA GLY A 169 50.41 -10.60 -5.43
C GLY A 169 50.75 -9.25 -6.08
N LYS A 170 49.96 -8.78 -7.06
CA LYS A 170 50.10 -7.45 -7.65
C LYS A 170 49.59 -6.35 -6.72
N PHE A 171 48.54 -6.61 -5.95
CA PHE A 171 48.03 -5.71 -4.92
C PHE A 171 49.04 -5.55 -3.79
N MET A 172 49.59 -6.65 -3.26
CA MET A 172 50.59 -6.63 -2.20
C MET A 172 51.88 -5.91 -2.61
N ARG A 173 52.35 -6.09 -3.86
CA ARG A 173 53.49 -5.31 -4.38
C ARG A 173 53.21 -3.82 -4.51
N ARG A 174 51.95 -3.42 -4.65
CA ARG A 174 51.53 -2.02 -4.76
C ARG A 174 51.28 -1.38 -3.39
N SER A 175 50.92 -2.17 -2.38
CA SER A 175 50.72 -1.70 -1.00
C SER A 175 51.99 -1.72 -0.14
N PHE A 176 53.01 -2.49 -0.52
CA PHE A 176 54.29 -2.63 0.23
C PHE A 176 55.51 -1.95 -0.42
N ASN A 177 55.30 -0.99 -1.32
CA ASN A 177 56.38 -0.08 -1.72
C ASN A 177 56.20 1.25 -0.96
N PRO A 178 56.74 1.40 0.27
CA PRO A 178 56.94 2.70 0.86
C PRO A 178 58.11 3.36 0.13
N SER A 179 57.85 3.98 -1.03
CA SER A 179 58.80 4.93 -1.60
C SER A 179 58.71 6.22 -0.79
N SER A 180 59.57 6.33 0.22
CA SER A 180 60.09 7.58 0.76
C SER A 180 61.48 7.28 1.38
N PRO A 181 62.39 8.27 1.44
CA PRO A 181 62.26 9.68 1.10
C PRO A 181 62.86 10.07 -0.26
#